data_AF-A0A1B6ELW7-F1
#
_entry.id   AF-A0A1B6ELW7-F1
#
_cell.length_a   1.000
_cell.length_b   1.000
_cell.length_c   1.000
_cell.angle_alpha   90.00
_cell.angle_beta   90.00
_cell.angle_gamma   90.00
#
_symmetry.space_group_name_H-M   'P 1'
#
loop_
_entity.id
_entity.type
_entity.pdbx_description
1 polymer ?
#
loop_
_entity_poly.entity_id
_entity_poly.type
_entity_poly.pdbx_seq_one_letter_code
_entity_poly.pdbx_strand_id
1 'polypeptide(L)'
;WIILKNKATGLYRVNYDHHTWSLIAKILCSPNFAAIHELNRVQLVMDAMSLAKLGLLEYRLAIRLLQYIRKERAYNPWRAASTSLRELEALLWRTEKFDQFKKFVQHLLSRIYISFSDMTAVPEKFEDIKLKEMIVKLACDYQVGDCLQKADQLFKNWMSTGVNTIPQDLRSTVYCVGVRNGGERAWEYVWSQYLTSNTASEKDIFLHALACAENKILLTRYLKRSIDATSGIRKQDASLVFVSIAQTTKLGYMLAQEFLVKNIQKIYDYLSPNTRSLGRYISVLTKRMVFPEEFGEMKKFVSLHEVLLEKSHMQINQSLEFAESNLEWMESFYNQISKAFVVKSF
;
A
#
# COMPACT_ATOMS: atom_id res chain seq x y z
N TRP A 1 -4.53 -6.83 33.39
CA TRP A 1 -4.29 -7.38 32.04
C TRP A 1 -3.11 -8.31 32.12
N ILE A 2 -3.04 -9.30 31.25
CA ILE A 2 -1.88 -10.16 31.03
C ILE A 2 -1.50 -10.09 29.56
N ILE A 3 -0.21 -10.14 29.25
CA ILE A 3 0.29 -10.22 27.87
C ILE A 3 1.21 -11.42 27.79
N LEU A 4 0.83 -12.39 26.97
CA LEU A 4 1.65 -13.56 26.68
C LEU A 4 2.61 -13.24 25.54
N LYS A 5 3.58 -14.14 25.32
CA LYS A 5 4.62 -14.02 24.28
C LYS A 5 5.50 -12.78 24.51
N ASN A 6 6.25 -12.80 25.60
CA ASN A 6 7.17 -11.72 25.98
C ASN A 6 8.06 -11.32 24.79
N LYS A 7 8.08 -10.02 24.45
CA LYS A 7 8.83 -9.45 23.33
C LYS A 7 8.60 -10.13 21.97
N ALA A 8 7.43 -10.72 21.78
CA ALA A 8 7.02 -11.35 20.53
C ALA A 8 7.93 -12.50 20.03
N THR A 9 8.64 -13.21 20.91
CA THR A 9 9.70 -14.18 20.52
C THR A 9 9.20 -15.47 19.87
N GLY A 10 7.96 -15.91 20.15
CA GLY A 10 7.40 -17.16 19.60
C GLY A 10 6.75 -17.02 18.22
N LEU A 11 6.74 -18.09 17.41
CA LEU A 11 6.07 -18.12 16.10
C LEU A 11 4.58 -18.53 16.20
N TYR A 12 3.83 -17.85 17.05
CA TYR A 12 2.38 -18.03 17.21
C TYR A 12 1.69 -16.70 17.50
N ARG A 13 0.37 -16.63 17.25
CA ARG A 13 -0.47 -15.49 17.63
C ARG A 13 -1.14 -15.76 18.96
N VAL A 14 -1.48 -14.70 19.70
CA VAL A 14 -2.19 -14.82 20.97
C VAL A 14 -3.58 -14.21 20.85
N ASN A 15 -4.60 -15.03 21.12
CA ASN A 15 -5.95 -14.53 21.38
C ASN A 15 -6.22 -14.50 22.89
N TYR A 16 -6.94 -13.49 23.34
CA TYR A 16 -7.39 -13.37 24.71
C TYR A 16 -8.92 -13.33 24.74
N ASP A 17 -9.51 -13.55 25.91
CA ASP A 17 -10.93 -13.27 26.10
C ASP A 17 -11.23 -11.77 25.95
N HIS A 18 -12.51 -11.44 25.74
CA HIS A 18 -12.96 -10.05 25.50
C HIS A 18 -12.61 -9.10 26.65
N HIS A 19 -12.65 -9.57 27.91
CA HIS A 19 -12.30 -8.74 29.06
C HIS A 19 -10.80 -8.40 29.05
N THR A 20 -9.94 -9.39 28.82
CA THR A 20 -8.49 -9.19 28.73
C THR A 20 -8.11 -8.26 27.57
N TRP A 21 -8.69 -8.46 26.37
CA TRP A 21 -8.49 -7.52 25.24
C TRP A 21 -8.95 -6.10 25.58
N SER A 22 -10.07 -5.96 26.28
CA SER A 22 -10.59 -4.65 26.71
C SER A 22 -9.65 -3.96 27.71
N LEU A 23 -9.05 -4.70 28.65
CA LEU A 23 -8.05 -4.17 29.57
C LEU A 23 -6.76 -3.76 28.83
N ILE A 24 -6.31 -4.56 27.86
CA ILE A 24 -5.15 -4.25 27.01
C ILE A 24 -5.39 -2.98 26.19
N ALA A 25 -6.56 -2.86 25.55
CA ALA A 25 -6.93 -1.65 24.82
C ALA A 25 -6.96 -0.43 25.75
N LYS A 26 -7.46 -0.57 26.99
CA LYS A 26 -7.49 0.52 27.98
C LYS A 26 -6.09 1.01 28.34
N ILE A 27 -5.14 0.12 28.63
CA ILE A 27 -3.75 0.54 28.96
C ILE A 27 -3.04 1.14 27.75
N LEU A 28 -3.21 0.58 26.55
CA LEU A 28 -2.65 1.14 25.32
C LEU A 28 -3.21 2.54 25.01
N CYS A 29 -4.52 2.75 25.20
CA CYS A 29 -5.12 4.06 25.00
C CYS A 29 -4.85 5.05 26.16
N SER A 30 -4.19 4.64 27.23
CA SER A 30 -3.81 5.52 28.35
C SER A 30 -2.51 6.29 28.08
N PRO A 31 -2.10 7.25 28.92
CA PRO A 31 -0.75 7.82 28.88
C PRO A 31 0.35 6.78 29.16
N ASN A 32 0.04 5.70 29.86
CA ASN A 32 1.00 4.67 30.31
C ASN A 32 1.18 3.52 29.31
N PHE A 33 0.88 3.73 28.03
CA PHE A 33 1.00 2.69 27.00
C PHE A 33 2.41 2.10 26.88
N ALA A 34 3.43 2.89 27.22
CA ALA A 34 4.84 2.49 27.26
C ALA A 34 5.17 1.48 28.38
N ALA A 35 4.26 1.23 29.33
CA ALA A 35 4.38 0.12 30.28
C ALA A 35 4.36 -1.25 29.56
N ILE A 36 3.82 -1.31 28.34
CA ILE A 36 3.92 -2.47 27.46
C ILE A 36 5.13 -2.26 26.54
N HIS A 37 6.06 -3.22 26.54
CA HIS A 37 7.25 -3.21 25.68
C HIS A 37 6.89 -3.02 24.19
N GLU A 38 7.71 -2.29 23.43
CA GLU A 38 7.46 -1.96 22.02
C GLU A 38 7.10 -3.18 21.16
N LEU A 39 7.90 -4.25 21.23
CA LEU A 39 7.65 -5.50 20.49
C LEU A 39 6.32 -6.18 20.88
N ASN A 40 5.86 -6.04 22.12
CA ASN A 40 4.54 -6.52 22.49
C ASN A 40 3.44 -5.61 21.94
N ARG A 41 3.65 -4.30 21.82
CA ARG A 41 2.69 -3.41 21.15
C ARG A 41 2.57 -3.76 19.66
N VAL A 42 3.69 -4.06 18.98
CA VAL A 42 3.71 -4.61 17.62
C VAL A 42 2.85 -5.87 17.54
N GLN A 43 3.10 -6.85 18.40
CA GLN A 43 2.33 -8.10 18.46
C GLN A 43 0.84 -7.83 18.65
N LEU A 44 0.47 -6.98 19.62
CA LEU A 44 -0.94 -6.71 19.94
C LEU A 44 -1.69 -6.09 18.76
N VAL A 45 -1.05 -5.17 18.01
CA VAL A 45 -1.63 -4.61 16.78
C VAL A 45 -1.82 -5.69 15.73
N MET A 46 -0.77 -6.47 15.45
CA MET A 46 -0.82 -7.50 14.41
C MET A 46 -1.81 -8.61 14.74
N ASP A 47 -1.85 -9.06 15.99
CA ASP A 47 -2.74 -10.13 16.43
C ASP A 47 -4.19 -9.66 16.46
N ALA A 48 -4.48 -8.48 17.03
CA ALA A 48 -5.84 -7.96 17.06
C ALA A 48 -6.43 -7.80 15.65
N MET A 49 -5.66 -7.26 14.70
CA MET A 49 -6.14 -7.04 13.33
C MET A 49 -6.30 -8.35 12.55
N SER A 50 -5.38 -9.31 12.71
CA SER A 50 -5.51 -10.63 12.07
C SER A 50 -6.62 -11.48 12.66
N LEU A 51 -6.80 -11.47 13.99
CA LEU A 51 -7.92 -12.15 14.66
C LEU A 51 -9.26 -11.55 14.25
N ALA A 52 -9.33 -10.23 14.07
CA ALA A 52 -10.54 -9.58 13.57
C ALA A 52 -10.89 -9.99 12.14
N LYS A 53 -9.88 -10.15 11.26
CA LYS A 53 -10.09 -10.68 9.91
C LYS A 53 -10.68 -12.09 9.90
N LEU A 54 -10.37 -12.90 10.91
CA LEU A 54 -10.89 -14.26 11.09
C LEU A 54 -12.21 -14.33 11.89
N GLY A 55 -12.76 -13.19 12.32
CA GLY A 55 -13.95 -13.17 13.18
C GLY A 55 -13.71 -13.63 14.63
N LEU A 56 -12.45 -13.86 15.02
CA LEU A 56 -12.06 -14.29 16.38
C LEU A 56 -11.94 -13.13 17.38
N LEU A 57 -11.99 -11.89 16.89
CA LEU A 57 -12.05 -10.67 17.67
C LEU A 57 -12.97 -9.66 16.98
N GLU A 58 -13.80 -8.94 17.72
CA GLU A 58 -14.64 -7.92 17.09
C GLU A 58 -13.80 -6.79 16.50
N TYR A 59 -14.10 -6.39 15.25
CA TYR A 59 -13.47 -5.25 14.60
C TYR A 59 -13.55 -3.97 15.44
N ARG A 60 -14.65 -3.78 16.19
CA ARG A 60 -14.81 -2.64 17.09
C ARG A 60 -13.72 -2.59 18.16
N LEU A 61 -13.35 -3.74 18.74
CA LEU A 61 -12.31 -3.83 19.75
C LEU A 61 -10.90 -3.75 19.13
N ALA A 62 -10.68 -4.41 17.99
CA ALA A 62 -9.41 -4.31 17.27
C ALA A 62 -9.09 -2.87 16.81
N ILE A 63 -10.07 -2.17 16.23
CA ILE A 63 -9.92 -0.76 15.82
C ILE A 63 -9.79 0.17 17.04
N ARG A 64 -10.50 -0.11 18.14
CA ARG A 64 -10.31 0.62 19.40
C ARG A 64 -8.87 0.49 19.90
N LEU A 65 -8.29 -0.70 19.84
CA LEU A 65 -6.90 -0.92 20.19
C LEU A 65 -6.01 -0.11 19.25
N LEU A 66 -6.14 -0.27 17.93
CA LEU A 66 -5.33 0.41 16.91
C LEU A 66 -5.25 1.93 17.09
N GLN A 67 -6.30 2.58 17.61
CA GLN A 67 -6.33 4.02 17.87
C GLN A 67 -5.21 4.53 18.79
N TYR A 68 -4.60 3.67 19.62
CA TYR A 68 -3.47 4.07 20.46
C TYR A 68 -2.28 4.58 19.64
N ILE A 69 -2.14 4.16 18.37
CA ILE A 69 -1.02 4.51 17.50
C ILE A 69 -0.84 6.03 17.35
N ARG A 70 -1.90 6.81 17.57
CA ARG A 70 -1.86 8.28 17.65
C ARG A 70 -0.88 8.84 18.69
N LYS A 71 -0.50 8.04 19.69
CA LYS A 71 0.44 8.40 20.76
C LYS A 71 1.84 7.81 20.54
N GLU A 72 1.96 6.91 19.59
CA GLU A 72 3.18 6.15 19.35
C GLU A 72 4.18 6.96 18.52
N ARG A 73 5.47 6.77 18.82
CA ARG A 73 6.58 7.39 18.09
C ARG A 73 7.65 6.40 17.66
N ALA A 74 7.52 5.12 18.01
CA ALA A 74 8.43 4.09 17.53
C ALA A 74 8.06 3.61 16.12
N TYR A 75 9.08 3.27 15.33
CA TYR A 75 8.91 2.79 13.96
C TYR A 75 8.15 1.45 13.88
N ASN A 76 8.53 0.45 14.68
CA ASN A 76 8.00 -0.90 14.52
C ASN A 76 6.48 -1.00 14.76
N PRO A 77 5.90 -0.37 15.81
CA PRO A 77 4.46 -0.39 15.99
C PRO A 77 3.70 0.37 14.88
N TRP A 78 4.26 1.48 14.39
CA TRP A 78 3.67 2.19 13.24
C TRP A 78 3.72 1.35 11.97
N ARG A 79 4.79 0.56 11.77
CA ARG A 79 4.89 -0.39 10.66
C ARG A 79 3.79 -1.46 10.76
N ALA A 80 3.56 -2.03 11.94
CA ALA A 80 2.47 -2.98 12.16
C ALA A 80 1.08 -2.38 11.88
N ALA A 81 0.85 -1.15 12.35
CA ALA A 81 -0.38 -0.42 12.06
C ALA A 81 -0.54 -0.16 10.56
N SER A 82 0.50 0.32 9.88
CA SER A 82 0.52 0.59 8.44
C SER A 82 0.20 -0.66 7.62
N THR A 83 0.77 -1.82 7.96
CA THR A 83 0.42 -3.10 7.32
C THR A 83 -1.05 -3.42 7.47
N SER A 84 -1.59 -3.31 8.68
CA SER A 84 -3.02 -3.59 8.95
C SER A 84 -3.96 -2.61 8.23
N LEU A 85 -3.58 -1.34 8.15
CA LEU A 85 -4.33 -0.33 7.41
C LEU A 85 -4.31 -0.61 5.91
N ARG A 86 -3.17 -1.05 5.34
CA ARG A 86 -3.08 -1.41 3.92
C ARG A 86 -3.94 -2.63 3.56
N GLU A 87 -4.06 -3.60 4.46
CA GLU A 87 -4.97 -4.74 4.27
C GLU A 87 -6.43 -4.29 4.20
N LEU A 88 -6.85 -3.41 5.12
CA LEU A 88 -8.19 -2.82 5.06
C LEU A 88 -8.38 -1.91 3.84
N GLU A 89 -7.37 -1.14 3.45
CA GLU A 89 -7.41 -0.30 2.25
C GLU A 89 -7.69 -1.15 1.02
N ALA A 90 -7.01 -2.28 0.85
CA ALA A 90 -7.20 -3.17 -0.30
C ALA A 90 -8.66 -3.64 -0.45
N LEU A 91 -9.35 -3.85 0.68
CA LEU A 91 -10.75 -4.29 0.74
C LEU A 91 -11.73 -3.13 0.51
N LEU A 92 -11.39 -1.93 0.99
CA LEU A 92 -12.33 -0.80 1.03
C LEU A 92 -12.16 0.18 -0.13
N TRP A 93 -11.00 0.21 -0.80
CA TRP A 93 -10.59 1.26 -1.73
C TRP A 93 -11.62 1.58 -2.83
N ARG A 94 -12.25 0.54 -3.39
CA ARG A 94 -13.24 0.66 -4.48
C ARG A 94 -14.70 0.63 -3.99
N THR A 95 -14.92 0.82 -2.70
CA THR A 95 -16.24 0.74 -2.09
C THR A 95 -16.71 2.09 -1.53
N GLU A 96 -18.00 2.24 -1.24
CA GLU A 96 -18.57 3.45 -0.63
C GLU A 96 -18.00 3.79 0.76
N LYS A 97 -17.47 2.79 1.48
CA LYS A 97 -16.92 2.97 2.84
C LYS A 97 -15.49 3.52 2.86
N PHE A 98 -14.87 3.72 1.69
CA PHE A 98 -13.50 4.21 1.60
C PHE A 98 -13.32 5.59 2.25
N ASP A 99 -14.27 6.50 2.07
CA ASP A 99 -14.14 7.86 2.62
C ASP A 99 -14.15 7.88 4.15
N GLN A 100 -14.93 6.99 4.76
CA GLN A 100 -14.92 6.84 6.22
C GLN A 100 -13.60 6.25 6.71
N PHE A 101 -13.09 5.24 6.02
CA PHE A 101 -11.77 4.67 6.31
C PHE A 101 -10.65 5.71 6.13
N LYS A 102 -10.70 6.52 5.06
CA LYS A 102 -9.77 7.62 4.81
C LYS A 102 -9.77 8.63 5.97
N LYS A 103 -10.94 9.06 6.43
CA LYS A 103 -11.07 9.98 7.59
C LYS A 103 -10.49 9.35 8.87
N PHE A 104 -10.71 8.06 9.09
CA PHE A 104 -10.12 7.34 10.22
C PHE A 104 -8.59 7.33 10.14
N VAL A 105 -7.99 7.00 8.99
CA VAL A 105 -6.53 7.01 8.81
C VAL A 105 -5.95 8.42 8.96
N GLN A 106 -6.61 9.44 8.41
CA GLN A 106 -6.23 10.85 8.60
C GLN A 106 -6.20 11.22 10.10
N HIS A 107 -7.18 10.76 10.86
CA HIS A 107 -7.25 10.98 12.29
C HIS A 107 -6.09 10.28 13.05
N LEU A 108 -5.67 9.09 12.61
CA LEU A 108 -4.52 8.40 13.19
C LEU A 108 -3.21 9.16 12.94
N LEU A 109 -3.02 9.67 11.72
CA LEU A 109 -1.79 10.30 11.26
C LEU A 109 -1.60 11.76 11.72
N SER A 110 -2.70 12.49 11.96
CA SER A 110 -2.68 13.95 12.12
C SER A 110 -1.67 14.46 13.14
N ARG A 111 -1.50 13.76 14.26
CA ARG A 111 -0.57 14.17 15.33
C ARG A 111 0.89 13.90 14.98
N ILE A 112 1.21 12.71 14.46
CA ILE A 112 2.60 12.33 14.18
C ILE A 112 3.14 13.05 12.95
N TYR A 113 2.27 13.34 11.96
CA TYR A 113 2.68 14.06 10.76
C TYR A 113 3.25 15.46 11.08
N ILE A 114 2.75 16.14 12.11
CA ILE A 114 3.27 17.46 12.54
C ILE A 114 4.78 17.40 12.80
N SER A 115 5.27 16.33 13.43
CA SER A 115 6.69 16.12 13.73
C SER A 115 7.56 15.88 12.50
N PHE A 116 6.95 15.57 11.34
CA PHE A 116 7.63 15.30 10.08
C PHE A 116 7.20 16.26 8.96
N SER A 117 6.54 17.36 9.32
CA SER A 117 6.01 18.34 8.36
C SER A 117 7.11 19.09 7.62
N ASP A 118 8.31 19.23 8.21
CA ASP A 118 9.50 19.61 7.46
C ASP A 118 10.05 18.39 6.71
N MET A 119 9.87 18.38 5.38
CA MET A 119 10.31 17.28 4.53
C MET A 119 11.81 17.29 4.25
N THR A 120 12.52 18.41 4.35
CA THR A 120 13.95 18.47 4.01
C THR A 120 14.85 18.03 5.16
N ALA A 121 14.40 18.18 6.41
CA ALA A 121 15.16 17.74 7.59
C ALA A 121 15.35 16.21 7.63
N VAL A 122 16.58 15.70 7.63
CA VAL A 122 16.85 14.25 7.70
C VAL A 122 17.19 13.86 9.15
N PRO A 123 16.43 12.96 9.80
CA PRO A 123 16.78 12.45 11.13
C PRO A 123 18.11 11.69 11.13
N GLU A 124 18.80 11.64 12.28
CA GLU A 124 20.07 10.93 12.41
C GLU A 124 19.92 9.41 12.54
N LYS A 125 18.90 8.95 13.29
CA LYS A 125 18.70 7.53 13.57
C LYS A 125 17.96 6.85 12.42
N PHE A 126 18.41 5.65 12.06
CA PHE A 126 17.78 4.84 11.01
C PHE A 126 16.28 4.63 11.22
N GLU A 127 15.85 4.32 12.45
CA GLU A 127 14.42 4.11 12.76
C GLU A 127 13.59 5.39 12.56
N ASP A 128 14.14 6.55 12.89
CA ASP A 128 13.47 7.84 12.71
C ASP A 128 13.38 8.21 11.23
N ILE A 129 14.41 7.90 10.43
CA ILE A 129 14.38 8.04 8.96
C ILE A 129 13.25 7.17 8.38
N LYS A 130 13.16 5.89 8.78
CA LYS A 130 12.13 4.96 8.30
C LYS A 130 10.73 5.30 8.78
N LEU A 131 10.60 5.82 9.99
CA LEU A 131 9.33 6.36 10.47
C LEU A 131 8.92 7.59 9.67
N LYS A 132 9.84 8.54 9.43
CA LYS A 132 9.56 9.72 8.62
C LYS A 132 9.11 9.33 7.20
N GLU A 133 9.85 8.45 6.54
CA GLU A 133 9.52 7.92 5.21
C GLU A 133 8.07 7.40 5.16
N MET A 134 7.73 6.52 6.09
CA MET A 134 6.41 5.90 6.16
C MET A 134 5.30 6.90 6.48
N ILE A 135 5.51 7.80 7.45
CA ILE A 135 4.49 8.77 7.86
C ILE A 135 4.26 9.81 6.76
N VAL A 136 5.31 10.31 6.11
CA VAL A 136 5.16 11.25 4.97
C VAL A 136 4.43 10.57 3.82
N LYS A 137 4.78 9.32 3.50
CA LYS A 137 4.06 8.56 2.47
C LYS A 137 2.57 8.43 2.79
N LEU A 138 2.23 7.95 3.97
CA LEU A 138 0.84 7.80 4.40
C LEU A 138 0.10 9.15 4.45
N ALA A 139 0.74 10.19 4.98
CA ALA A 139 0.15 11.52 5.04
C ALA A 139 -0.19 12.07 3.64
N CYS A 140 0.68 11.86 2.65
CA CYS A 140 0.43 12.31 1.28
C CYS A 140 -0.64 11.44 0.59
N ASP A 141 -0.59 10.11 0.76
CA ASP A 141 -1.60 9.18 0.21
C ASP A 141 -3.01 9.48 0.76
N TYR A 142 -3.10 9.83 2.05
CA TYR A 142 -4.36 10.13 2.74
C TYR A 142 -4.67 11.63 2.86
N GLN A 143 -3.89 12.51 2.23
CA GLN A 143 -4.13 13.96 2.17
C GLN A 143 -4.21 14.62 3.56
N VAL A 144 -3.24 14.33 4.43
CA VAL A 144 -3.13 14.88 5.78
C VAL A 144 -2.32 16.18 5.74
N GLY A 145 -2.90 17.24 6.29
CA GLY A 145 -2.25 18.55 6.42
C GLY A 145 -1.76 19.10 5.09
N ASP A 146 -0.54 19.60 5.07
CA ASP A 146 0.12 20.24 3.92
C ASP A 146 1.01 19.27 3.12
N CYS A 147 0.90 17.94 3.32
CA CYS A 147 1.83 16.96 2.74
C CYS A 147 1.90 17.06 1.21
N LEU A 148 0.75 17.06 0.54
CA LEU A 148 0.70 17.17 -0.92
C LEU A 148 1.31 18.48 -1.42
N GLN A 149 1.07 19.58 -0.73
CA GLN A 149 1.53 20.91 -1.13
C GLN A 149 3.04 21.03 -1.01
N LYS A 150 3.62 20.53 0.08
CA LYS A 150 5.08 20.50 0.30
C LYS A 150 5.80 19.55 -0.64
N ALA A 151 5.25 18.35 -0.85
CA ALA A 151 5.82 17.39 -1.79
C ALA A 151 5.79 17.96 -3.23
N ASP A 152 4.67 18.55 -3.64
CA ASP A 152 4.56 19.20 -4.95
C ASP A 152 5.55 20.37 -5.12
N GLN A 153 5.73 21.19 -4.09
CA GLN A 153 6.70 22.29 -4.12
C GLN A 153 8.14 21.80 -4.26
N LEU A 154 8.53 20.75 -3.52
CA LEU A 154 9.86 20.15 -3.64
C LEU A 154 10.09 19.59 -5.05
N PHE A 155 9.10 18.91 -5.62
CA PHE A 155 9.18 18.40 -6.98
C PHE A 155 9.32 19.52 -8.01
N LYS A 156 8.52 20.59 -7.90
CA LYS A 156 8.59 21.76 -8.78
C LYS A 156 9.96 22.44 -8.71
N ASN A 157 10.52 22.59 -7.50
CA ASN A 157 11.85 23.15 -7.31
C ASN A 157 12.94 22.29 -7.97
N TRP A 158 12.85 20.96 -7.86
CA TRP A 158 13.76 20.05 -8.56
C TRP A 158 13.65 20.22 -10.08
N MET A 159 12.43 20.26 -10.60
CA MET A 159 12.18 20.43 -12.03
C MET A 159 12.70 21.76 -12.59
N SER A 160 12.58 22.85 -11.84
CA SER A 160 12.99 24.20 -12.29
C SER A 160 14.49 24.43 -12.19
N THR A 161 15.15 23.87 -11.18
CA THR A 161 16.59 24.09 -10.92
C THR A 161 17.49 23.02 -11.50
N GLY A 162 16.95 21.82 -11.76
CA GLY A 162 17.73 20.62 -12.07
C GLY A 162 18.46 20.02 -10.88
N VAL A 163 18.43 20.67 -9.70
CA VAL A 163 19.12 20.22 -8.49
C VAL A 163 18.15 19.48 -7.59
N ASN A 164 18.46 18.21 -7.32
CA ASN A 164 17.57 17.31 -6.57
C ASN A 164 17.85 17.37 -5.07
N THR A 165 17.23 18.33 -4.38
CA THR A 165 17.37 18.53 -2.92
C THR A 165 16.47 17.61 -2.09
N ILE A 166 15.70 16.72 -2.73
CA ILE A 166 14.75 15.84 -2.06
C ILE A 166 15.50 14.72 -1.33
N PRO A 167 15.30 14.56 -0.01
CA PRO A 167 15.91 13.46 0.74
C PRO A 167 15.59 12.11 0.11
N GLN A 168 16.59 11.23 0.04
CA GLN A 168 16.52 9.99 -0.72
C GLN A 168 15.29 9.13 -0.36
N ASP A 169 15.00 8.95 0.93
CA ASP A 169 13.87 8.17 1.41
C ASP A 169 12.50 8.79 1.05
N LEU A 170 12.44 10.10 0.75
CA LEU A 170 11.19 10.77 0.38
C LEU A 170 10.96 10.88 -1.13
N ARG A 171 11.95 10.55 -1.95
CA ARG A 171 11.88 10.69 -3.42
C ARG A 171 10.71 9.95 -4.03
N SER A 172 10.42 8.74 -3.58
CA SER A 172 9.26 7.97 -4.06
C SER A 172 7.95 8.74 -3.87
N THR A 173 7.71 9.29 -2.69
CA THR A 173 6.51 10.07 -2.38
C THR A 173 6.48 11.39 -3.16
N VAL A 174 7.59 12.13 -3.15
CA VAL A 174 7.66 13.46 -3.79
C VAL A 174 7.50 13.37 -5.30
N TYR A 175 8.17 12.42 -5.96
CA TYR A 175 8.03 12.24 -7.41
C TYR A 175 6.63 11.79 -7.79
N CYS A 176 6.04 10.88 -7.00
CA CYS A 176 4.67 10.43 -7.22
C CYS A 176 3.67 11.59 -7.14
N VAL A 177 3.78 12.45 -6.11
CA VAL A 177 2.93 13.64 -5.97
C VAL A 177 3.15 14.62 -7.13
N GLY A 178 4.41 14.87 -7.50
CA GLY A 178 4.76 15.75 -8.61
C GLY A 178 4.20 15.29 -9.96
N VAL A 179 4.31 13.99 -10.28
CA VAL A 179 3.73 13.40 -11.49
C VAL A 179 2.21 13.46 -11.48
N ARG A 180 1.58 13.18 -10.32
CA ARG A 180 0.12 13.25 -10.15
C ARG A 180 -0.41 14.64 -10.48
N ASN A 181 0.23 15.68 -9.95
CA ASN A 181 -0.24 17.07 -10.09
C ASN A 181 0.25 17.77 -11.36
N GLY A 182 1.43 17.40 -11.87
CA GLY A 182 2.12 18.13 -12.93
C GLY A 182 1.82 17.67 -14.37
N GLY A 183 0.97 16.65 -14.54
CA GLY A 183 0.51 16.18 -15.85
C GLY A 183 1.65 15.68 -16.76
N GLU A 184 1.48 15.83 -18.08
CA GLU A 184 2.42 15.31 -19.07
C GLU A 184 3.82 15.93 -18.95
N ARG A 185 3.93 17.23 -18.65
CA ARG A 185 5.23 17.90 -18.48
C ARG A 185 6.05 17.28 -17.35
N ALA A 186 5.43 17.05 -16.20
CA ALA A 186 6.09 16.38 -15.06
C ALA A 186 6.42 14.92 -15.37
N TRP A 187 5.52 14.23 -16.07
CA TRP A 187 5.73 12.84 -16.49
C TRP A 187 6.95 12.70 -17.41
N GLU A 188 7.06 13.52 -18.45
CA GLU A 188 8.20 13.49 -19.38
C GLU A 188 9.51 13.89 -18.70
N TYR A 189 9.46 14.80 -17.73
CA TYR A 189 10.64 15.11 -16.92
C TYR A 189 11.13 13.88 -16.15
N VAL A 190 10.26 13.21 -15.39
CA VAL A 190 10.64 11.98 -14.65
C VAL A 190 11.07 10.88 -15.60
N TRP A 191 10.43 10.75 -16.77
CA TRP A 191 10.82 9.81 -17.81
C TRP A 191 12.25 10.08 -18.32
N SER A 192 12.60 11.35 -18.56
CA SER A 192 13.97 11.73 -18.94
C SER A 192 14.99 11.33 -17.86
N GLN A 193 14.66 11.52 -16.58
CA GLN A 193 15.53 11.18 -15.45
C GLN A 193 15.73 9.66 -15.32
N TYR A 194 14.69 8.88 -15.64
CA TYR A 194 14.79 7.42 -15.73
C TYR A 194 15.76 6.97 -16.83
N LEU A 195 15.71 7.61 -18.00
CA LEU A 195 16.58 7.26 -19.13
C LEU A 195 18.05 7.63 -18.85
N THR A 196 18.31 8.75 -18.17
CA THR A 196 19.68 9.24 -17.89
C THR A 196 20.30 8.63 -16.63
N SER A 197 19.51 8.18 -15.66
CA SER A 197 20.05 7.58 -14.43
C SER A 197 20.80 6.28 -14.72
N ASN A 198 21.91 6.07 -14.00
CA ASN A 198 22.67 4.82 -14.00
C ASN A 198 22.46 4.00 -12.72
N THR A 199 21.66 4.50 -11.77
CA THR A 199 21.41 3.87 -10.48
C THR A 199 20.16 3.02 -10.55
N ALA A 200 20.30 1.70 -10.40
CA ALA A 200 19.16 0.78 -10.48
C ALA A 200 18.04 1.11 -9.46
N SER A 201 18.40 1.45 -8.22
CA SER A 201 17.43 1.83 -7.19
C SER A 201 16.68 3.12 -7.50
N GLU A 202 17.31 4.10 -8.15
CA GLU A 202 16.62 5.32 -8.58
C GLU A 202 15.68 5.05 -9.76
N LYS A 203 16.08 4.17 -10.68
CA LYS A 203 15.23 3.74 -11.80
C LYS A 203 13.91 3.15 -11.32
N ASP A 204 13.93 2.29 -10.32
CA ASP A 204 12.71 1.74 -9.73
C ASP A 204 11.81 2.83 -9.13
N ILE A 205 12.40 3.83 -8.47
CA ILE A 205 11.66 4.98 -7.92
C ILE A 205 10.98 5.78 -9.04
N PHE A 206 11.68 6.04 -10.15
CA PHE A 206 11.09 6.74 -11.29
C PHE A 206 9.96 5.93 -11.92
N LEU A 207 10.15 4.63 -12.13
CA LEU A 207 9.10 3.77 -12.68
C LEU A 207 7.84 3.76 -11.81
N HIS A 208 8.01 3.69 -10.48
CA HIS A 208 6.91 3.84 -9.54
C HIS A 208 6.23 5.22 -9.63
N ALA A 209 7.00 6.30 -9.68
CA ALA A 209 6.46 7.66 -9.73
C ALA A 209 5.64 7.94 -11.00
N LEU A 210 6.09 7.43 -12.15
CA LEU A 210 5.40 7.58 -13.43
C LEU A 210 4.01 6.92 -13.44
N ALA A 211 3.79 5.91 -12.59
CA ALA A 211 2.50 5.27 -12.41
C ALA A 211 1.49 6.11 -11.60
N CYS A 212 1.93 7.21 -10.98
CA CYS A 212 1.07 8.12 -10.23
C CYS A 212 0.30 9.12 -11.09
N ALA A 213 0.50 9.12 -12.41
CA ALA A 213 -0.27 9.95 -13.32
C ALA A 213 -1.77 9.62 -13.26
N GLU A 214 -2.62 10.64 -13.36
CA GLU A 214 -4.08 10.49 -13.39
C GLU A 214 -4.65 10.64 -14.82
N ASN A 215 -3.79 10.61 -15.83
CA ASN A 215 -4.17 10.71 -17.23
C ASN A 215 -4.23 9.32 -17.90
N LYS A 216 -5.41 8.97 -18.44
CA LYS A 216 -5.66 7.69 -19.12
C LYS A 216 -4.70 7.43 -20.29
N ILE A 217 -4.43 8.44 -21.10
CA ILE A 217 -3.56 8.32 -22.28
C ILE A 217 -2.13 8.03 -21.84
N LEU A 218 -1.61 8.75 -20.84
CA LEU A 218 -0.26 8.54 -20.31
C LEU A 218 -0.10 7.14 -19.71
N LEU A 219 -1.04 6.69 -18.85
CA LEU A 219 -0.97 5.36 -18.25
C LEU A 219 -1.09 4.24 -19.29
N THR A 220 -1.96 4.40 -20.29
CA THR A 220 -2.10 3.42 -21.39
C THR A 220 -0.83 3.36 -22.23
N ARG A 221 -0.23 4.51 -22.55
CA ARG A 221 1.07 4.58 -23.24
C ARG A 221 2.16 3.91 -22.42
N TYR A 222 2.15 4.11 -21.10
CA TYR A 222 3.13 3.55 -20.20
C TYR A 222 3.02 2.01 -20.08
N LEU A 223 1.80 1.46 -19.98
CA LEU A 223 1.54 0.03 -20.05
C LEU A 223 2.07 -0.58 -21.36
N LYS A 224 1.81 0.07 -22.51
CA LYS A 224 2.34 -0.39 -23.80
C LYS A 224 3.87 -0.37 -23.84
N ARG A 225 4.51 0.70 -23.35
CA ARG A 225 5.97 0.78 -23.23
C ARG A 225 6.56 -0.33 -22.37
N SER A 226 5.85 -0.78 -21.33
CA SER A 226 6.34 -1.83 -20.42
C SER A 226 6.62 -3.18 -21.10
N ILE A 227 6.01 -3.45 -22.26
CA ILE A 227 6.21 -4.67 -23.05
C ILE A 227 6.76 -4.39 -24.45
N ASP A 228 7.41 -3.23 -24.60
CA ASP A 228 8.10 -2.84 -25.83
C ASP A 228 9.60 -2.83 -25.59
N ALA A 229 10.33 -3.69 -26.32
CA ALA A 229 11.77 -3.84 -26.19
C ALA A 229 12.55 -2.56 -26.57
N THR A 230 11.93 -1.67 -27.35
CA THR A 230 12.54 -0.42 -27.80
C THR A 230 12.26 0.77 -26.87
N SER A 231 11.42 0.57 -25.85
CA SER A 231 11.01 1.65 -24.94
C SER A 231 12.10 2.16 -23.99
N GLY A 232 13.21 1.42 -23.86
CA GLY A 232 14.23 1.66 -22.84
C GLY A 232 13.93 1.03 -21.48
N ILE A 233 12.74 0.48 -21.27
CA ILE A 233 12.40 -0.29 -20.06
C ILE A 233 13.00 -1.67 -20.17
N ARG A 234 13.76 -2.09 -19.14
CA ARG A 234 14.34 -3.43 -19.11
C ARG A 234 13.23 -4.46 -18.98
N LYS A 235 13.37 -5.57 -19.70
CA LYS A 235 12.40 -6.69 -19.67
C LYS A 235 12.07 -7.19 -18.26
N GLN A 236 13.04 -7.18 -17.34
CA GLN A 236 12.83 -7.56 -15.93
C GLN A 236 11.99 -6.55 -15.12
N ASP A 237 11.98 -5.28 -15.53
CA ASP A 237 11.26 -4.18 -14.88
C ASP A 237 9.82 -4.03 -15.43
N ALA A 238 9.48 -4.72 -16.52
CA ALA A 238 8.16 -4.70 -17.14
C ALA A 238 7.03 -4.97 -16.13
N SER A 239 7.21 -6.00 -15.29
CA SER A 239 6.24 -6.34 -14.25
C SER A 239 6.14 -5.28 -13.14
N LEU A 240 7.22 -4.54 -12.87
CA LEU A 240 7.21 -3.43 -11.91
C LEU A 240 6.29 -2.31 -12.38
N VAL A 241 6.38 -1.95 -13.66
CA VAL A 241 5.51 -0.91 -14.27
C VAL A 241 4.05 -1.29 -14.13
N PHE A 242 3.69 -2.52 -14.52
CA PHE A 242 2.31 -3.00 -14.42
C PHE A 242 1.81 -2.99 -12.98
N VAL A 243 2.59 -3.54 -12.04
CA VAL A 243 2.23 -3.59 -10.61
C VAL A 243 2.05 -2.17 -10.05
N SER A 244 2.92 -1.24 -10.43
CA SER A 244 2.84 0.16 -10.00
C SER A 244 1.55 0.81 -10.47
N ILE A 245 1.22 0.67 -11.75
CA ILE A 245 -0.01 1.24 -12.31
C ILE A 245 -1.24 0.61 -11.63
N ALA A 246 -1.25 -0.71 -11.45
CA ALA A 246 -2.37 -1.43 -10.86
C ALA A 246 -2.64 -1.07 -9.38
N GLN A 247 -1.61 -0.67 -8.61
CA GLN A 247 -1.75 -0.41 -7.18
C GLN A 247 -1.91 1.06 -6.79
N THR A 248 -1.61 1.99 -7.70
CA THR A 248 -1.43 3.40 -7.34
C THR A 248 -2.73 4.20 -7.40
N THR A 249 -3.54 4.02 -8.45
CA THR A 249 -4.79 4.77 -8.65
C THR A 249 -5.93 3.84 -9.09
N LYS A 250 -7.18 4.21 -8.80
CA LYS A 250 -8.36 3.46 -9.26
C LYS A 250 -8.39 3.37 -10.79
N LEU A 251 -8.02 4.45 -11.46
CA LEU A 251 -7.86 4.49 -12.92
C LEU A 251 -6.79 3.51 -13.39
N GLY A 252 -5.61 3.51 -12.75
CA GLY A 252 -4.51 2.61 -13.07
C GLY A 252 -4.89 1.14 -12.87
N TYR A 253 -5.60 0.79 -11.81
CA TYR A 253 -6.14 -0.56 -11.59
C TYR A 253 -7.01 -1.02 -12.78
N MET A 254 -8.01 -0.22 -13.16
CA MET A 254 -8.92 -0.57 -14.26
C MET A 254 -8.17 -0.70 -15.59
N LEU A 255 -7.24 0.21 -15.89
CA LEU A 255 -6.45 0.15 -17.12
C LEU A 255 -5.50 -1.04 -17.15
N ALA A 256 -4.89 -1.38 -16.01
CA ALA A 256 -4.01 -2.55 -15.90
C ALA A 256 -4.80 -3.85 -16.11
N GLN A 257 -5.99 -3.97 -15.52
CA GLN A 257 -6.88 -5.12 -15.73
C GLN A 257 -7.28 -5.26 -17.21
N GLU A 258 -7.75 -4.17 -17.83
CA GLU A 258 -8.11 -4.15 -19.26
C GLU A 258 -6.91 -4.52 -20.14
N PHE A 259 -5.74 -3.97 -19.84
CA PHE A 259 -4.51 -4.23 -20.58
C PHE A 259 -4.08 -5.69 -20.50
N LEU A 260 -4.14 -6.29 -19.30
CA LEU A 260 -3.81 -7.70 -19.09
C LEU A 260 -4.72 -8.60 -19.93
N VAL A 261 -6.03 -8.42 -19.81
CA VAL A 261 -7.02 -9.26 -20.52
C VAL A 261 -6.85 -9.15 -22.03
N LYS A 262 -6.61 -7.94 -22.56
CA LYS A 262 -6.46 -7.72 -24.01
C LYS A 262 -5.11 -8.15 -24.59
N ASN A 263 -4.07 -8.24 -23.78
CA ASN A 263 -2.69 -8.39 -24.28
C ASN A 263 -1.93 -9.57 -23.67
N ILE A 264 -2.59 -10.51 -23.00
CA ILE A 264 -1.93 -11.63 -22.31
C ILE A 264 -0.93 -12.39 -23.21
N GLN A 265 -1.29 -12.66 -24.47
CA GLN A 265 -0.38 -13.30 -25.43
C GLN A 265 0.87 -12.44 -25.68
N LYS A 266 0.72 -11.15 -25.93
CA LYS A 266 1.85 -10.23 -26.15
C LYS A 266 2.74 -10.11 -24.92
N ILE A 267 2.14 -10.10 -23.73
CA ILE A 267 2.88 -10.08 -22.46
C ILE A 267 3.68 -11.39 -22.32
N TYR A 268 3.06 -12.54 -22.60
CA TYR A 268 3.73 -13.83 -22.60
C TYR A 268 4.91 -13.86 -23.58
N ASP A 269 4.68 -13.47 -24.84
CA ASP A 269 5.69 -13.46 -25.89
C ASP A 269 6.86 -12.54 -25.52
N TYR A 270 6.56 -11.35 -24.99
CA TYR A 270 7.57 -10.41 -24.54
C TYR A 270 8.40 -10.96 -23.38
N LEU A 271 7.79 -11.68 -22.43
CA LEU A 271 8.47 -12.23 -21.24
C LEU A 271 9.18 -13.56 -21.51
N SER A 272 8.78 -14.29 -22.55
CA SER A 272 9.33 -15.59 -22.93
C SER A 272 10.87 -15.56 -23.09
N PRO A 273 11.60 -16.60 -22.64
CA PRO A 273 11.12 -17.85 -22.05
C PRO A 273 10.84 -17.78 -20.53
N ASN A 274 11.15 -16.66 -19.86
CA ASN A 274 11.00 -16.52 -18.41
C ASN A 274 9.65 -15.89 -18.04
N THR A 275 8.59 -16.68 -18.15
CA THR A 275 7.20 -16.23 -17.96
C THR A 275 6.70 -16.32 -16.52
N ARG A 276 7.55 -16.68 -15.55
CA ARG A 276 7.17 -16.73 -14.12
C ARG A 276 6.65 -15.39 -13.60
N SER A 277 7.14 -14.28 -14.14
CA SER A 277 6.70 -12.93 -13.77
C SER A 277 5.25 -12.62 -14.15
N LEU A 278 4.60 -13.40 -15.02
CA LEU A 278 3.16 -13.27 -15.31
C LEU A 278 2.29 -13.43 -14.07
N GLY A 279 2.72 -14.26 -13.11
CA GLY A 279 2.03 -14.41 -11.82
C GLY A 279 1.86 -13.07 -11.10
N ARG A 280 2.84 -12.15 -11.21
CA ARG A 280 2.76 -10.82 -10.60
C ARG A 280 1.65 -9.95 -11.19
N TYR A 281 1.34 -10.10 -12.49
CA TYR A 281 0.28 -9.34 -13.16
C TYR A 281 -1.11 -9.73 -12.64
N ILE A 282 -1.31 -11.01 -12.36
CA ILE A 282 -2.58 -11.51 -11.82
C ILE A 282 -2.66 -11.23 -10.32
N SER A 283 -1.60 -11.59 -9.56
CA SER A 283 -1.60 -11.43 -8.11
C SER A 283 -1.80 -10.00 -7.62
N VAL A 284 -1.37 -8.99 -8.40
CA VAL A 284 -1.58 -7.60 -8.01
C VAL A 284 -3.05 -7.18 -8.11
N LEU A 285 -3.77 -7.70 -9.10
CA LEU A 285 -5.18 -7.41 -9.31
C LEU A 285 -6.04 -8.17 -8.28
N THR A 286 -5.80 -9.46 -8.12
CA THR A 286 -6.58 -10.31 -7.20
C THR A 286 -6.54 -9.83 -5.75
N LYS A 287 -5.42 -9.24 -5.31
CA LYS A 287 -5.29 -8.64 -3.97
C LYS A 287 -6.33 -7.56 -3.65
N ARG A 288 -6.90 -6.90 -4.66
CA ARG A 288 -7.92 -5.85 -4.49
C ARG A 288 -9.29 -6.26 -5.06
N MET A 289 -9.47 -7.52 -5.46
CA MET A 289 -10.75 -8.06 -5.89
C MET A 289 -11.65 -8.27 -4.66
N VAL A 290 -12.84 -7.67 -4.73
CA VAL A 290 -13.83 -7.66 -3.64
C VAL A 290 -15.26 -7.83 -4.16
N PHE A 291 -15.42 -7.98 -5.48
CA PHE A 291 -16.72 -8.14 -6.14
C PHE A 291 -16.81 -9.54 -6.76
N PRO A 292 -17.89 -10.31 -6.50
CA PRO A 292 -18.02 -11.69 -6.99
C PRO A 292 -17.94 -11.82 -8.52
N GLU A 293 -18.53 -10.88 -9.26
CA GLU A 293 -18.54 -10.90 -10.72
C GLU A 293 -17.12 -10.76 -11.29
N GLU A 294 -16.36 -9.78 -10.80
CA GLU A 294 -14.97 -9.54 -11.19
C GLU A 294 -14.07 -10.75 -10.88
N PHE A 295 -14.27 -11.38 -9.72
CA PHE A 295 -13.53 -12.59 -9.36
C PHE A 295 -13.89 -13.77 -10.26
N GLY A 296 -15.18 -13.94 -10.59
CA GLY A 296 -15.65 -14.96 -11.53
C GLY A 296 -15.05 -14.79 -12.93
N GLU A 297 -14.96 -13.56 -13.43
CA GLU A 297 -14.30 -13.24 -14.69
C GLU A 297 -12.81 -13.56 -14.66
N MET A 298 -12.11 -13.20 -13.57
CA MET A 298 -10.69 -13.51 -13.42
C MET A 298 -10.42 -15.01 -13.36
N LYS A 299 -11.25 -15.80 -12.67
CA LYS A 299 -11.14 -17.27 -12.67
C LYS A 299 -11.29 -17.84 -14.08
N LYS A 300 -12.30 -17.42 -14.83
CA LYS A 300 -12.51 -17.84 -16.23
C LYS A 300 -11.32 -17.44 -17.10
N PHE A 301 -10.79 -16.22 -16.93
CA PHE A 301 -9.64 -15.73 -17.66
C PHE A 301 -8.39 -16.59 -17.42
N VAL A 302 -8.12 -16.97 -16.16
CA VAL A 302 -7.00 -17.85 -15.79
C VAL A 302 -7.17 -19.22 -16.43
N SER A 303 -8.34 -19.85 -16.33
CA SER A 303 -8.61 -21.16 -16.93
C SER A 303 -8.47 -21.13 -18.46
N LEU A 304 -8.93 -20.07 -19.12
CA LEU A 304 -8.83 -19.94 -20.58
C LEU A 304 -7.38 -19.85 -21.08
N HIS A 305 -6.47 -19.33 -20.25
CA HIS A 305 -5.06 -19.10 -20.60
C HIS A 305 -4.09 -19.98 -19.80
N GLU A 306 -4.54 -21.13 -19.31
CA GLU A 306 -3.77 -22.03 -18.44
C GLU A 306 -2.38 -22.35 -19.02
N VAL A 307 -2.30 -22.64 -20.32
CA VAL A 307 -1.04 -22.94 -21.03
C VAL A 307 -0.04 -21.77 -20.95
N LEU A 308 -0.49 -20.52 -21.11
CA LEU A 308 0.39 -19.35 -21.02
C LEU A 308 0.86 -19.11 -19.57
N LEU A 309 0.05 -19.54 -18.61
CA LEU A 309 0.21 -19.25 -17.19
C LEU A 309 0.88 -20.38 -16.41
N GLU A 310 1.21 -21.51 -17.06
CA GLU A 310 1.73 -22.74 -16.47
C GLU A 310 2.90 -22.48 -15.48
N LYS A 311 3.91 -21.70 -15.90
CA LYS A 311 5.10 -21.41 -15.07
C LYS A 311 4.79 -20.55 -13.83
N SER A 312 3.62 -19.92 -13.77
CA SER A 312 3.14 -19.07 -12.68
C SER A 312 1.94 -19.66 -11.93
N HIS A 313 1.51 -20.87 -12.26
CA HIS A 313 0.28 -21.50 -11.77
C HIS A 313 0.15 -21.47 -10.24
N MET A 314 1.20 -21.86 -9.49
CA MET A 314 1.18 -21.85 -8.02
C MET A 314 0.92 -20.44 -7.44
N GLN A 315 1.63 -19.43 -7.95
CA GLN A 315 1.45 -18.05 -7.49
C GLN A 315 0.05 -17.52 -7.82
N ILE A 316 -0.49 -17.91 -8.99
CA ILE A 316 -1.83 -17.52 -9.42
C ILE A 316 -2.88 -18.15 -8.50
N ASN A 317 -2.80 -19.44 -8.21
CA ASN A 317 -3.75 -20.14 -7.35
C ASN A 317 -3.79 -19.54 -5.94
N GLN A 318 -2.63 -19.33 -5.32
CA GLN A 318 -2.54 -18.64 -4.02
C GLN A 318 -3.18 -17.25 -4.07
N SER A 319 -3.04 -16.55 -5.19
CA SER A 319 -3.62 -15.22 -5.35
C SER A 319 -5.13 -15.23 -5.60
N LEU A 320 -5.68 -16.32 -6.16
CA LEU A 320 -7.12 -16.54 -6.30
C LEU A 320 -7.73 -16.93 -4.95
N GLU A 321 -7.08 -17.80 -4.17
CA GLU A 321 -7.46 -18.12 -2.78
C GLU A 321 -7.51 -16.85 -1.91
N PHE A 322 -6.53 -15.95 -2.07
CA PHE A 322 -6.53 -14.67 -1.36
C PHE A 322 -7.73 -13.80 -1.76
N ALA A 323 -8.09 -13.75 -3.04
CA ALA A 323 -9.26 -13.01 -3.50
C ALA A 323 -10.57 -13.64 -3.00
N GLU A 324 -10.65 -14.96 -2.90
CA GLU A 324 -11.79 -15.66 -2.29
C GLU A 324 -11.96 -15.27 -0.82
N SER A 325 -10.86 -15.25 -0.04
CA SER A 325 -10.87 -14.74 1.34
C SER A 325 -11.32 -13.27 1.44
N ASN A 326 -11.02 -12.45 0.43
CA ASN A 326 -11.55 -11.07 0.40
C ASN A 326 -13.08 -11.06 0.23
N LEU A 327 -13.65 -11.94 -0.61
CA LEU A 327 -15.10 -12.04 -0.79
C LEU A 327 -15.79 -12.50 0.50
N GLU A 328 -15.26 -13.53 1.16
CA GLU A 328 -15.76 -13.99 2.46
C GLU A 328 -15.74 -12.87 3.51
N TRP A 329 -14.68 -12.06 3.50
CA TRP A 329 -14.57 -10.90 4.37
C TRP A 329 -15.63 -9.84 4.05
N MET A 330 -15.87 -9.60 2.76
CA MET A 330 -16.88 -8.65 2.31
C MET A 330 -18.28 -9.07 2.75
N GLU A 331 -18.62 -10.35 2.64
CA GLU A 331 -19.90 -10.88 3.10
C GLU A 331 -20.07 -10.76 4.62
N SER A 332 -19.01 -11.10 5.37
CA SER A 332 -19.08 -11.24 6.83
C SER A 332 -18.97 -9.91 7.58
N PHE A 333 -18.08 -9.00 7.15
CA PHE A 333 -17.62 -7.88 7.97
C PHE A 333 -17.87 -6.50 7.35
N TYR A 334 -18.07 -6.41 6.03
CA TYR A 334 -18.20 -5.13 5.33
C TYR A 334 -19.27 -4.23 5.95
N ASN A 335 -20.44 -4.76 6.28
CA ASN A 335 -21.56 -3.98 6.82
C ASN A 335 -21.32 -3.45 8.24
N GLN A 336 -20.42 -4.08 9.00
CA GLN A 336 -20.16 -3.72 10.39
C GLN A 336 -18.90 -2.85 10.54
N ILE A 337 -17.98 -2.88 9.57
CA ILE A 337 -16.68 -2.20 9.66
C ILE A 337 -16.80 -0.68 9.84
N SER A 338 -17.82 -0.05 9.25
CA SER A 338 -18.08 1.38 9.38
C SER A 338 -18.31 1.81 10.82
N LYS A 339 -19.00 0.98 11.62
CA LYS A 339 -19.24 1.25 13.04
C LYS A 339 -17.94 1.23 13.86
N ALA A 340 -16.93 0.49 13.40
CA ALA A 340 -15.63 0.41 14.06
C ALA A 340 -14.77 1.67 13.84
N PHE A 341 -14.93 2.35 12.69
CA PHE A 341 -14.20 3.59 12.38
C PHE A 341 -14.73 4.84 13.10
N VAL A 342 -15.86 4.73 13.82
CA VAL A 342 -16.42 5.86 14.58
C VAL A 342 -15.48 6.20 15.75
N VAL A 343 -14.77 7.30 15.60
CA VAL A 343 -13.92 7.88 16.64
C VAL A 343 -14.82 8.39 17.77
N LYS A 344 -14.79 7.71 18.93
CA LYS A 344 -15.32 8.30 20.17
C LYS A 344 -14.16 8.96 20.90
N SER A 345 -14.23 10.28 21.06
CA SER A 345 -13.40 10.99 22.03
C SER A 345 -13.70 10.45 23.42
N PHE A 346 -12.68 10.02 24.14
CA PHE A 346 -12.76 9.70 25.56
C PHE A 346 -11.89 10.68 26.33
#